data_AF-A0A1L9VLI1-F1
#
_entry.id   AF-A0A1L9VLI1-F1
#
_cell.length_a   1.000
_cell.length_b   1.000
_cell.length_c   1.000
_cell.angle_alpha   90.00
_cell.angle_beta   90.00
_cell.angle_gamma   90.00
#
_symmetry.space_group_name_H-M   'P 1'
#
loop_
_entity.id
_entity.type
_entity.pdbx_description
1 polymer ?
#
loop_
_entity_poly.entity_id
_entity_poly.type
_entity_poly.pdbx_seq_one_letter_code
_entity_poly.pdbx_strand_id
1 'polypeptide(L)'
;MPTGANWPVFFVRDPVKFPSVNRSHKKHPQSNSPDGNMDFHNPESVHALAHLFGSRGIPASVRRITGFGVHTSKLVAPDGSFKCCKFHLRPLQEIGNASFNEATRLVGVNPDFHT
;
A
#
# COMPACT_ATOMS: atom_id res chain seq x y z
N MET A 1 16.26 3.54 5.55
CA MET A 1 15.49 2.36 5.09
C MET A 1 15.06 2.62 3.64
N PRO A 2 15.06 1.63 2.75
CA PRO A 2 14.41 1.79 1.45
C PRO A 2 12.95 2.22 1.63
N THR A 3 12.41 2.97 0.67
CA THR A 3 11.00 3.34 0.58
C THR A 3 10.11 2.10 0.70
N GLY A 4 8.99 2.20 1.42
CA GLY A 4 8.14 1.05 1.76
C GLY A 4 6.64 1.34 1.74
N ALA A 5 5.83 0.33 2.11
CA ALA A 5 4.37 0.38 2.17
C ALA A 5 3.83 -0.35 3.41
N ASN A 6 2.53 -0.22 3.70
CA ASN A 6 1.87 -0.86 4.84
C ASN A 6 1.52 -2.36 4.64
N TRP A 7 1.79 -2.88 3.44
CA TRP A 7 1.64 -4.29 3.05
C TRP A 7 2.85 -4.77 2.22
N PRO A 8 3.12 -6.08 2.13
CA PRO A 8 4.41 -6.61 1.68
C PRO A 8 4.61 -6.70 0.15
N VAL A 9 3.58 -6.46 -0.65
CA VAL A 9 3.60 -6.65 -2.12
C VAL A 9 3.09 -5.41 -2.86
N PHE A 10 3.28 -5.35 -4.18
CA PHE A 10 2.81 -4.24 -5.01
C PHE A 10 1.99 -4.73 -6.20
N PHE A 11 1.23 -3.82 -6.83
CA PHE A 11 0.29 -4.13 -7.92
C PHE A 11 0.96 -4.65 -9.19
N VAL A 12 2.23 -4.29 -9.42
CA VAL A 12 2.99 -4.64 -10.61
C VAL A 12 4.39 -5.08 -10.26
N ARG A 13 4.95 -5.90 -11.14
CA ARG A 13 6.33 -6.42 -11.08
C ARG A 13 7.22 -5.85 -12.19
N ASP A 14 6.64 -5.06 -13.08
CA ASP A 14 7.33 -4.31 -14.15
C ASP A 14 7.11 -2.80 -13.93
N PRO A 15 8.18 -1.99 -13.79
CA PRO A 15 8.07 -0.55 -13.59
C PRO A 15 7.40 0.19 -14.76
N VAL A 16 7.44 -0.34 -15.99
CA VAL A 16 6.80 0.27 -17.17
C VAL A 16 5.28 0.38 -16.99
N LYS A 17 4.68 -0.53 -16.21
CA LYS A 17 3.24 -0.54 -15.94
C LYS A 17 2.82 0.42 -14.81
N PHE A 18 3.76 0.98 -14.05
CA PHE A 18 3.47 1.84 -12.89
C PHE A 18 2.63 3.08 -13.23
N PRO A 19 2.89 3.82 -14.34
CA PRO A 19 2.04 4.95 -14.73
C PRO A 19 0.60 4.53 -15.00
N SER A 20 0.38 3.35 -15.60
CA SER A 20 -0.96 2.82 -15.89
C SER A 20 -1.73 2.50 -14.61
N VAL A 21 -1.06 1.85 -13.63
CA VAL A 21 -1.65 1.60 -12.30
C VAL A 21 -2.06 2.92 -11.63
N ASN A 22 -1.17 3.92 -11.64
CA ASN A 22 -1.46 5.19 -10.98
C ASN A 22 -2.60 5.96 -11.67
N ARG A 23 -2.71 5.89 -13.00
CA ARG A 23 -3.81 6.51 -13.75
C ARG A 23 -5.15 5.85 -13.45
N SER A 24 -5.20 4.52 -13.30
CA SER A 24 -6.46 3.81 -13.03
C SER A 24 -7.04 4.09 -11.64
N HIS A 25 -6.22 4.53 -10.67
CA HIS A 25 -6.67 4.91 -9.33
C HIS A 25 -6.99 6.42 -9.22
N LYS A 26 -6.82 7.18 -10.31
CA LYS A 26 -7.06 8.62 -10.34
C LYS A 26 -8.40 8.93 -10.99
N LYS A 27 -8.75 10.21 -10.92
CA LYS A 27 -9.97 10.75 -11.52
C LYS A 27 -10.01 10.47 -13.03
N HIS A 28 -11.18 10.14 -13.54
CA HIS A 28 -11.41 9.96 -14.96
C HIS A 28 -11.09 11.27 -15.72
N PRO A 29 -10.33 11.21 -16.83
CA PRO A 29 -9.80 12.41 -17.49
C PRO A 29 -10.89 13.33 -18.07
N GLN A 30 -12.05 12.79 -18.43
CA GLN A 30 -13.15 13.58 -19.00
C GLN A 30 -14.07 14.20 -17.93
N SER A 31 -14.38 13.47 -16.84
CA SER A 31 -15.36 13.89 -15.84
C SER A 31 -14.71 14.45 -14.57
N ASN A 32 -13.39 14.33 -14.44
CA ASN A 32 -12.61 14.74 -13.28
C ASN A 32 -13.17 14.21 -11.93
N SER A 33 -13.77 13.03 -11.98
CA SER A 33 -14.41 12.36 -10.84
C SER A 33 -13.81 10.97 -10.65
N PRO A 34 -13.79 10.42 -9.42
CA PRO A 34 -13.38 9.04 -9.20
C PRO A 34 -14.22 8.07 -10.02
N ASP A 35 -13.58 7.05 -10.58
CA ASP A 35 -14.24 5.93 -11.24
C ASP A 35 -13.95 4.65 -10.47
N GLY A 36 -15.00 3.88 -10.17
CA GLY A 36 -14.86 2.59 -9.48
C GLY A 36 -14.47 1.46 -10.43
N ASN A 37 -14.63 1.67 -11.75
CA ASN A 37 -14.11 0.75 -12.76
C ASN A 37 -12.60 0.93 -12.84
N MET A 38 -11.90 0.13 -12.04
CA MET A 38 -10.44 0.07 -12.03
C MET A 38 -9.95 -0.46 -13.38
N ASP A 39 -9.84 0.39 -14.41
CA ASP A 39 -9.45 0.06 -15.80
C ASP A 39 -8.05 -0.59 -15.94
N PHE A 40 -7.38 -0.90 -14.82
CA PHE A 40 -6.18 -1.70 -14.74
C PHE A 40 -6.50 -3.17 -14.38
N HIS A 41 -6.84 -3.97 -15.37
CA HIS A 41 -7.07 -5.41 -15.21
C HIS A 41 -5.81 -6.20 -15.57
N ASN A 42 -4.99 -6.48 -14.56
CA ASN A 42 -3.81 -7.34 -14.71
C ASN A 42 -3.78 -8.40 -13.60
N PRO A 43 -3.73 -9.70 -13.93
CA PRO A 43 -3.81 -10.77 -12.94
C PRO A 43 -2.68 -10.73 -11.89
N GLU A 44 -1.54 -10.10 -12.18
CA GLU A 44 -0.46 -9.95 -11.21
C GLU A 44 -0.79 -9.03 -10.03
N SER A 45 -1.81 -8.18 -10.18
CA SER A 45 -2.23 -7.25 -9.15
C SER A 45 -3.14 -7.86 -8.09
N VAL A 46 -3.68 -9.07 -8.32
CA VAL A 46 -4.71 -9.69 -7.47
C VAL A 46 -4.29 -9.80 -6.02
N HIS A 47 -3.02 -10.15 -5.74
CA HIS A 47 -2.53 -10.24 -4.36
C HIS A 47 -2.48 -8.85 -3.68
N ALA A 48 -2.06 -7.81 -4.39
CA ALA A 48 -2.08 -6.45 -3.84
C ALA A 48 -3.51 -5.94 -3.63
N LEU A 49 -4.42 -6.24 -4.57
CA LEU A 49 -5.85 -5.91 -4.45
C LEU A 49 -6.50 -6.61 -3.25
N ALA A 50 -6.10 -7.84 -2.93
CA ALA A 50 -6.58 -8.54 -1.74
C ALA A 50 -6.17 -7.83 -0.43
N HIS A 51 -4.98 -7.20 -0.38
CA HIS A 51 -4.60 -6.36 0.77
C HIS A 51 -5.37 -5.03 0.78
N LEU A 52 -5.55 -4.41 -0.38
CA LEU A 52 -6.25 -3.12 -0.53
C LEU A 52 -7.73 -3.20 -0.13
N PHE A 53 -8.45 -4.23 -0.60
CA PHE A 53 -9.86 -4.45 -0.27
C PHE A 53 -10.07 -5.25 1.02
N GLY A 54 -8.99 -5.79 1.58
CA GLY A 54 -9.00 -6.46 2.88
C GLY A 54 -9.00 -5.48 4.05
N SER A 55 -8.98 -6.02 5.27
CA SER A 55 -9.01 -5.21 6.50
C SER A 55 -7.85 -4.22 6.61
N ARG A 56 -6.69 -4.50 6.00
CA ARG A 56 -5.50 -3.63 6.04
C ARG A 56 -5.61 -2.39 5.14
N GLY A 57 -6.62 -2.31 4.28
CA GLY A 57 -6.82 -1.19 3.34
C GLY A 57 -7.11 0.13 4.03
N ILE A 58 -7.70 0.09 5.23
CA ILE A 58 -8.12 1.28 5.98
C ILE A 58 -7.53 1.22 7.41
N PRO A 59 -6.33 1.76 7.63
CA PRO A 59 -5.71 1.74 8.95
C PRO A 59 -6.44 2.68 9.92
N ALA A 60 -6.58 2.26 11.19
CA ALA A 60 -7.18 3.13 12.21
C ALA A 60 -6.22 4.24 12.67
N SER A 61 -4.92 4.04 12.51
CA SER A 61 -3.88 5.02 12.82
C SER A 61 -2.57 4.66 12.13
N VAL A 62 -1.83 5.66 11.66
CA VAL A 62 -0.47 5.50 11.12
C VAL A 62 0.50 4.89 12.14
N ARG A 63 0.22 5.02 13.46
CA ARG A 63 1.06 4.42 14.52
C ARG A 63 0.84 2.92 14.71
N ARG A 64 -0.26 2.39 14.15
CA ARG A 64 -0.73 1.01 14.31
C ARG A 64 -0.60 0.19 13.03
N ILE A 65 0.17 0.66 12.04
CA ILE A 65 0.43 -0.08 10.80
C ILE A 65 1.78 -0.80 10.83
N THR A 66 1.87 -1.92 10.12
CA THR A 66 3.15 -2.58 9.82
C THR A 66 3.79 -1.91 8.62
N GLY A 67 5.09 -1.65 8.65
CA GLY A 67 5.85 -1.21 7.49
C GLY A 67 6.58 -2.37 6.81
N PHE A 68 6.61 -2.38 5.48
CA PHE A 68 7.35 -3.35 4.69
C PHE A 68 8.21 -2.63 3.65
N GLY A 69 9.44 -3.12 3.43
CA GLY A 69 10.29 -2.64 2.35
C GLY A 69 9.84 -3.04 0.95
N VAL A 70 8.80 -3.90 0.85
CA VAL A 70 8.19 -4.48 -0.38
C VAL A 70 9.16 -5.30 -1.23
N HIS A 71 10.23 -4.69 -1.71
CA HIS A 71 11.24 -5.29 -2.56
C HIS A 71 12.25 -6.13 -1.78
N THR A 72 12.91 -7.04 -2.49
CA THR A 72 14.04 -7.79 -1.95
C THR A 72 15.29 -6.93 -2.07
N SER A 73 16.01 -6.75 -0.98
CA SER A 73 17.28 -6.01 -0.94
C SER A 73 18.45 -6.97 -0.72
N LYS A 74 19.66 -6.52 -1.03
CA LYS A 74 20.90 -7.24 -0.69
C LYS A 74 21.50 -6.62 0.56
N LEU A 75 21.82 -7.44 1.56
CA LEU A 75 22.70 -7.09 2.66
C LEU A 75 24.09 -7.62 2.34
N VAL A 76 25.06 -6.72 2.26
CA VAL A 76 26.45 -7.03 1.91
C VAL A 76 27.29 -6.99 3.18
N ALA A 77 28.05 -8.04 3.44
CA ALA A 77 28.98 -8.14 4.57
C ALA A 77 30.34 -7.51 4.22
N PRO A 78 31.22 -7.23 5.21
CA PRO A 78 32.53 -6.63 4.95
C PRO A 78 33.45 -7.46 4.03
N ASP A 79 33.22 -8.77 3.93
CA ASP A 79 33.96 -9.69 3.05
C ASP A 79 33.43 -9.71 1.60
N GLY A 80 32.41 -8.91 1.29
CA GLY A 80 31.77 -8.84 -0.04
C GLY A 80 30.71 -9.91 -0.29
N SER A 81 30.50 -10.87 0.63
CA SER A 81 29.39 -11.81 0.55
C SER A 81 28.05 -11.09 0.76
N PHE A 82 26.95 -11.62 0.20
CA PHE A 82 25.64 -11.01 0.38
C PHE A 82 24.52 -12.02 0.65
N LYS A 83 23.47 -11.52 1.32
CA LYS A 83 22.20 -12.23 1.52
C LYS A 83 21.04 -11.38 1.01
N CYS A 84 20.06 -12.03 0.39
CA CYS A 84 18.79 -11.39 0.05
C CYS A 84 17.93 -11.26 1.31
N CYS A 85 17.35 -10.09 1.55
CA CYS A 85 16.51 -9.81 2.71
C CYS A 85 15.20 -9.10 2.34
N LYS A 86 14.23 -9.18 3.25
CA LYS A 86 13.01 -8.37 3.30
C LYS A 86 12.98 -7.60 4.61
N PHE A 87 12.64 -6.31 4.56
CA PHE A 87 12.54 -5.49 5.77
C PHE A 87 11.10 -5.41 6.26
N HIS A 88 10.86 -5.80 7.51
CA HIS A 88 9.56 -5.77 8.16
C HIS A 88 9.66 -4.92 9.44
N LEU A 89 8.85 -3.88 9.55
CA LEU A 89 8.74 -3.02 10.73
C LEU A 89 7.39 -3.27 11.40
N ARG A 90 7.42 -3.91 12.57
CA ARG A 90 6.22 -4.14 13.37
C ARG A 90 6.03 -2.99 14.35
N PRO A 91 4.82 -2.39 14.43
CA PRO A 91 4.56 -1.38 15.45
C PRO A 91 4.63 -2.02 16.84
N LEU A 92 5.02 -1.24 17.84
CA LEU A 92 4.94 -1.65 19.24
C LEU A 92 3.48 -1.68 19.73
N GLN A 93 2.63 -0.85 19.14
CA GLN A 93 1.20 -0.84 19.41
C GLN A 93 0.52 -1.98 18.65
N GLU A 94 -0.59 -2.46 19.20
CA GLU A 94 -1.42 -3.45 18.52
C GLU A 94 -1.90 -2.92 17.15
N ILE A 95 -1.84 -3.75 16.13
CA ILE A 95 -2.27 -3.38 14.78
C ILE A 95 -3.79 -3.18 14.78
N GLY A 96 -4.26 -2.06 14.23
CA GLY A 96 -5.68 -1.71 14.22
C GLY A 96 -6.11 -1.11 12.88
N ASN A 97 -7.27 -1.56 12.40
CA ASN A 97 -7.91 -1.09 11.17
C ASN A 97 -9.30 -0.54 11.47
N ALA A 98 -9.75 0.44 10.69
CA ALA A 98 -11.10 0.98 10.80
C ALA A 98 -12.07 0.20 9.92
N SER A 99 -13.32 0.10 10.37
CA SER A 99 -14.41 -0.35 9.49
C SER A 99 -14.71 0.69 8.41
N PHE A 100 -15.32 0.25 7.31
CA PHE A 100 -15.75 1.15 6.23
C PHE A 100 -16.66 2.27 6.74
N ASN A 101 -17.61 1.95 7.63
CA ASN A 101 -18.55 2.93 8.19
C ASN A 101 -17.83 3.97 9.07
N GLU A 102 -16.89 3.55 9.91
CA GLU A 102 -16.09 4.46 10.73
C GLU A 102 -15.24 5.38 9.87
N ALA A 103 -14.57 4.82 8.86
CA ALA A 103 -13.73 5.58 7.94
C ALA A 103 -14.53 6.62 7.14
N THR A 104 -15.71 6.22 6.64
CA THR A 104 -16.65 7.10 5.93
C THR A 104 -17.12 8.26 6.82
N ARG A 105 -17.41 7.97 8.09
CA ARG A 105 -17.76 9.03 9.06
C ARG A 105 -16.57 9.94 9.33
N LEU A 106 -15.38 9.38 9.55
CA LEU A 106 -14.18 10.14 9.89
C LEU A 106 -13.78 11.09 8.77
N VAL A 107 -13.81 10.66 7.50
CA VAL A 107 -13.46 11.55 6.38
C VAL A 107 -14.41 12.75 6.26
N GLY A 108 -15.68 12.61 6.68
CA GLY A 108 -16.63 13.71 6.71
C GLY A 108 -16.47 14.66 7.90
N VAL A 109 -16.00 14.16 9.05
CA VAL A 109 -15.87 14.94 10.29
C VAL A 109 -14.48 15.59 10.42
N ASN A 110 -13.43 14.84 10.11
CA ASN A 110 -12.05 15.30 10.17
C ASN A 110 -11.22 14.56 9.08
N PRO A 111 -11.07 15.15 7.89
CA PRO A 111 -10.29 14.56 6.81
C PRO A 111 -8.79 14.44 7.14
N ASP A 112 -8.30 15.21 8.12
CA ASP A 112 -6.89 15.24 8.55
C ASP A 112 -6.62 14.37 9.79
N PHE A 113 -7.53 13.43 10.14
CA PHE A 113 -7.47 12.64 11.37
C PHE A 113 -6.14 11.90 11.63
N HIS A 114 -5.35 11.62 10.60
CA HIS A 114 -4.08 10.89 10.71
C HIS A 114 -2.83 11.75 10.80
N THR A 115 -2.94 13.07 10.59
CA THR A 115 -1.81 14.02 10.56
C THR A 115 -1.67 14.73 11.90
#